data_AF-A0A2X1N8F7-F1
#
_entry.id   AF-A0A2X1N8F7-F1
#
_cell.length_a   1.000
_cell.length_b   1.000
_cell.length_c   1.000
_cell.angle_alpha   90.00
_cell.angle_beta   90.00
_cell.angle_gamma   90.00
#
_symmetry.space_group_name_H-M   'P 1'
#
loop_
_entity.id
_entity.type
_entity.pdbx_description
1 polymer ?
#
loop_
_entity_poly.entity_id
_entity_poly.type
_entity_poly.pdbx_seq_one_letter_code
_entity_poly.pdbx_strand_id
1 'polypeptide(L)'
;MLTIQFLCPLPNGLHARPAWELKEQCSQWQSEITFINHRQNAKADAKSSLALIGTGTLFNDSCSLNISGSDEEQARRVLEEYIQVRFIDSDSVQPTQAELTAHPLPRSLSRLNPDLLYGNVLASGVGVGTLTLLQSDSLDSYRAIPASAQDSTRLEHSLATLAEQLNQQLRERDGESKTILSAHLSLIQDDEFAGNIRRLMTEQHQGLGGDHQQYGAGLRQTFCLCQRYLRERVSGHSRYQRTVAAYHLAGTEAAQQAGA
;
A
#
# COMPACT_ATOMS: atom_id res chain seq x y z
N MET A 1 -2.06 -11.02 -29.75
CA MET A 1 -2.94 -10.28 -28.82
C MET A 1 -4.21 -11.08 -28.59
N LEU A 2 -4.42 -11.53 -27.35
CA LEU A 2 -5.58 -12.30 -26.91
C LEU A 2 -6.37 -11.51 -25.86
N THR A 3 -7.68 -11.73 -25.79
CA THR A 3 -8.56 -11.01 -24.85
C THR A 3 -9.41 -12.01 -24.05
N ILE A 4 -9.51 -11.78 -22.75
CA ILE A 4 -10.42 -12.48 -21.83
C ILE A 4 -11.49 -11.47 -21.40
N GLN A 5 -12.76 -11.79 -21.59
CA GLN A 5 -13.87 -10.96 -21.16
C GLN A 5 -14.58 -11.62 -19.97
N PHE A 6 -14.93 -10.82 -18.96
CA PHE A 6 -15.62 -11.31 -17.78
C PHE A 6 -16.40 -10.19 -17.09
N LEU A 7 -17.34 -10.58 -16.23
CA LEU A 7 -18.00 -9.68 -15.29
C LEU A 7 -17.28 -9.76 -13.96
N CYS A 8 -17.00 -8.62 -13.34
CA CYS A 8 -16.34 -8.56 -12.04
C CYS A 8 -17.14 -9.36 -10.99
N PRO A 9 -16.62 -10.51 -10.48
CA PRO A 9 -17.37 -11.38 -9.59
C PRO A 9 -17.33 -10.92 -8.12
N LEU A 10 -16.54 -9.90 -7.80
CA LEU A 10 -16.22 -9.46 -6.44
C LEU A 10 -17.36 -8.59 -5.86
N PRO A 11 -18.03 -9.01 -4.77
CA PRO A 11 -19.09 -8.24 -4.14
C PRO A 11 -18.69 -6.82 -3.74
N ASN A 12 -17.46 -6.63 -3.25
CA ASN A 12 -16.93 -5.33 -2.85
C ASN A 12 -16.19 -4.60 -4.00
N GLY A 13 -16.22 -5.15 -5.22
CA GLY A 13 -15.45 -4.65 -6.36
C GLY A 13 -13.94 -4.88 -6.24
N LEU A 14 -13.19 -4.33 -7.19
CA LEU A 14 -11.73 -4.48 -7.26
C LEU A 14 -11.05 -3.50 -6.30
N HIS A 15 -10.90 -3.94 -5.06
CA HIS A 15 -10.16 -3.24 -4.00
C HIS A 15 -8.79 -3.89 -3.78
N ALA A 16 -8.02 -3.43 -2.79
CA ALA A 16 -6.59 -3.65 -2.79
C ALA A 16 -6.14 -5.11 -2.68
N ARG A 17 -6.88 -5.92 -1.92
CA ARG A 17 -6.58 -7.35 -1.78
C ARG A 17 -6.77 -8.10 -3.11
N PRO A 18 -7.97 -8.10 -3.75
CA PRO A 18 -8.14 -8.76 -5.04
C PRO A 18 -7.28 -8.13 -6.15
N ALA A 19 -6.98 -6.83 -6.09
CA ALA A 19 -6.07 -6.18 -7.03
C ALA A 19 -4.63 -6.69 -6.89
N TRP A 20 -4.18 -6.98 -5.67
CA TRP A 20 -2.88 -7.62 -5.46
C TRP A 20 -2.86 -9.06 -5.94
N GLU A 21 -3.86 -9.86 -5.58
CA GLU A 21 -3.91 -11.27 -6.01
C GLU A 21 -3.95 -11.38 -7.55
N LEU A 22 -4.72 -10.51 -8.22
CA LEU A 22 -4.73 -10.41 -9.68
C LEU A 22 -3.36 -10.00 -10.24
N LYS A 23 -2.72 -8.98 -9.65
CA LYS A 23 -1.35 -8.58 -10.01
C LYS A 23 -0.40 -9.78 -9.94
N GLU A 24 -0.39 -10.55 -8.86
CA GLU A 24 0.54 -11.69 -8.71
C GLU A 24 0.35 -12.76 -9.78
N GLN A 25 -0.88 -12.97 -10.25
CA GLN A 25 -1.11 -13.89 -11.37
C GLN A 25 -0.60 -13.29 -12.69
N CYS A 26 -0.78 -11.99 -12.90
CA CYS A 26 -0.31 -11.29 -14.10
C CYS A 26 1.21 -11.14 -14.14
N SER A 27 1.87 -10.90 -13.01
CA SER A 27 3.32 -10.67 -12.90
C SER A 27 4.18 -11.92 -13.19
N GLN A 28 3.58 -13.11 -13.24
CA GLN A 28 4.27 -14.36 -13.60
C GLN A 28 4.61 -14.44 -15.10
N TRP A 29 3.96 -13.63 -15.93
CA TRP A 29 4.05 -13.69 -17.38
C TRP A 29 4.94 -12.59 -17.94
N GLN A 30 5.62 -12.87 -19.05
CA GLN A 30 6.40 -11.88 -19.80
C GLN A 30 5.49 -10.96 -20.61
N SER A 31 4.34 -11.46 -21.07
CA SER A 31 3.33 -10.69 -21.82
C SER A 31 2.91 -9.42 -21.10
N GLU A 32 2.67 -8.37 -21.87
CA GLU A 32 1.98 -7.17 -21.42
C GLU A 32 0.50 -7.52 -21.19
N ILE A 33 -0.03 -7.17 -20.03
CA ILE A 33 -1.40 -7.49 -19.64
C ILE A 33 -2.10 -6.19 -19.26
N THR A 34 -3.06 -5.76 -20.07
CA THR A 34 -3.85 -4.55 -19.82
C THR A 34 -5.24 -4.94 -19.32
N PHE A 35 -5.60 -4.45 -18.14
CA PHE A 35 -6.96 -4.53 -17.61
C PHE A 35 -7.78 -3.34 -18.11
N ILE A 36 -9.03 -3.59 -18.52
CA ILE A 36 -9.96 -2.56 -18.99
C ILE A 36 -11.29 -2.72 -18.26
N ASN A 37 -11.73 -1.65 -17.59
CA ASN A 37 -13.11 -1.53 -17.12
C ASN A 37 -13.94 -0.76 -18.15
N HIS A 38 -14.91 -1.43 -18.77
CA HIS A 38 -15.76 -0.84 -19.81
C HIS A 38 -16.73 0.22 -19.29
N ARG A 39 -17.09 0.21 -17.99
CA ARG A 39 -18.02 1.20 -17.40
C ARG A 39 -17.46 2.62 -17.46
N GLN A 40 -16.15 2.77 -17.20
CA GLN A 40 -15.46 4.06 -17.21
C GLN A 40 -14.49 4.20 -18.39
N ASN A 41 -14.41 3.17 -19.25
CA ASN A 41 -13.37 3.01 -20.26
C ASN A 41 -11.94 3.21 -19.68
N ALA A 42 -11.78 2.80 -18.41
CA ALA A 42 -10.54 2.94 -17.68
C ALA A 42 -9.61 1.78 -18.03
N LYS A 43 -8.36 2.09 -18.34
CA LYS A 43 -7.31 1.11 -18.65
C LYS A 43 -6.25 1.15 -17.57
N ALA A 44 -5.75 -0.01 -17.19
CA ALA A 44 -4.71 -0.17 -16.18
C ALA A 44 -3.73 -1.26 -16.60
N ASP A 45 -2.47 -1.11 -16.22
CA ASP A 45 -1.54 -2.24 -16.23
C ASP A 45 -1.98 -3.25 -15.17
N ALA A 46 -2.26 -4.48 -15.59
CA ALA A 46 -2.69 -5.55 -14.69
C ALA A 46 -1.54 -6.06 -13.79
N LYS A 47 -0.29 -5.63 -14.03
CA LYS A 47 0.87 -5.87 -13.17
C LYS A 47 1.08 -4.76 -12.12
N SER A 48 0.25 -3.71 -12.14
CA SER A 48 0.21 -2.68 -11.11
C SER A 48 -1.05 -2.82 -10.26
N SER A 49 -0.87 -3.05 -8.96
CA SER A 49 -2.02 -3.11 -8.05
C SER A 49 -2.66 -1.74 -7.90
N LEU A 50 -1.87 -0.67 -7.93
CA LEU A 50 -2.39 0.70 -7.85
C LEU A 50 -3.20 1.08 -9.08
N ALA A 51 -2.72 0.73 -10.28
CA ALA A 51 -3.46 0.99 -11.52
C ALA A 51 -4.80 0.25 -11.52
N LEU A 52 -4.79 -1.03 -11.10
CA LEU A 52 -6.00 -1.84 -10.97
C LEU A 52 -7.03 -1.22 -10.01
N ILE A 53 -6.63 -0.77 -8.82
CA ILE A 53 -7.55 -0.10 -7.87
C ILE A 53 -8.05 1.23 -8.46
N GLY A 54 -7.20 1.94 -9.20
CA GLY A 54 -7.52 3.19 -9.88
C GLY A 54 -8.64 3.07 -10.92
N THR A 55 -8.92 1.86 -11.41
CA THR A 55 -10.03 1.60 -12.37
C THR A 55 -11.42 1.75 -11.76
N GLY A 56 -11.53 1.79 -10.43
CA GLY A 56 -12.81 1.94 -9.73
C GLY A 56 -13.81 0.83 -10.06
N THR A 57 -13.35 -0.38 -10.34
CA THR A 57 -14.20 -1.50 -10.79
C THR A 57 -15.14 -1.99 -9.69
N LEU A 58 -16.44 -2.02 -9.99
CA LEU A 58 -17.50 -2.45 -9.08
C LEU A 58 -17.97 -3.88 -9.38
N PHE A 59 -18.76 -4.45 -8.48
CA PHE A 59 -19.43 -5.73 -8.72
C PHE A 59 -20.24 -5.69 -10.02
N ASN A 60 -20.11 -6.74 -10.83
CA ASN A 60 -20.82 -6.92 -12.10
C ASN A 60 -20.44 -5.89 -13.20
N ASP A 61 -19.37 -5.11 -13.03
CA ASP A 61 -18.80 -4.31 -14.11
C ASP A 61 -18.26 -5.24 -15.22
N SER A 62 -18.45 -4.84 -16.48
CA SER A 62 -17.86 -5.53 -17.64
C SER A 62 -16.38 -5.18 -17.75
N CYS A 63 -15.53 -6.21 -17.72
CA CYS A 63 -14.08 -6.07 -17.73
C CYS A 63 -13.45 -6.94 -18.83
N SER A 64 -12.29 -6.50 -19.31
CA SER A 64 -11.47 -7.32 -20.20
C SER A 64 -9.99 -7.28 -19.81
N LEU A 65 -9.32 -8.43 -19.88
CA LEU A 65 -7.86 -8.52 -19.88
C LEU A 65 -7.38 -8.69 -21.32
N ASN A 66 -6.58 -7.74 -21.80
CA ASN A 66 -5.85 -7.85 -23.05
C ASN A 66 -4.43 -8.32 -22.76
N ILE A 67 -4.00 -9.38 -23.45
CA ILE A 67 -2.70 -10.03 -23.26
C ILE A 67 -1.97 -9.97 -24.59
N SER A 68 -0.74 -9.45 -24.57
CA SER A 68 0.09 -9.32 -25.76
C SER A 68 1.55 -9.65 -25.44
N GLY A 69 2.12 -10.66 -26.10
CA GLY A 69 3.50 -11.06 -25.86
C GLY A 69 3.85 -12.45 -26.39
N SER A 70 5.05 -12.91 -26.05
CA SER A 70 5.60 -14.20 -26.48
C SER A 70 4.92 -15.40 -25.83
N ASP A 71 4.43 -15.24 -24.60
CA ASP A 71 3.73 -16.26 -23.81
C ASP A 71 2.22 -15.99 -23.70
N GLU A 72 1.65 -15.22 -24.63
CA GLU A 72 0.27 -14.72 -24.53
C GLU A 72 -0.79 -15.84 -24.47
N GLU A 73 -0.53 -16.96 -25.13
CA GLU A 73 -1.48 -18.08 -25.22
C GLU A 73 -1.47 -18.95 -23.96
N GLN A 74 -0.30 -19.16 -23.35
CA GLN A 74 -0.17 -19.80 -22.04
C GLN A 74 -0.76 -18.91 -20.94
N ALA A 75 -0.40 -17.61 -20.95
CA ALA A 75 -0.91 -16.63 -20.01
C ALA A 75 -2.43 -16.54 -20.05
N ARG A 76 -3.01 -16.48 -21.27
CA ARG A 76 -4.47 -16.47 -21.43
C ARG A 76 -5.13 -17.66 -20.76
N ARG A 77 -4.67 -18.89 -21.01
CA ARG A 77 -5.31 -20.10 -20.47
C ARG A 77 -5.32 -20.10 -18.93
N VAL A 78 -4.18 -19.79 -18.32
CA VAL A 78 -4.06 -19.78 -16.85
C VAL A 78 -4.85 -18.64 -16.23
N LEU A 79 -4.82 -17.44 -16.82
CA LEU A 79 -5.54 -16.27 -16.31
C LEU A 79 -7.06 -16.42 -16.49
N GLU A 80 -7.52 -17.02 -17.59
CA GLU A 80 -8.94 -17.30 -17.85
C GLU A 80 -9.50 -18.27 -16.80
N GLU A 81 -8.77 -19.36 -16.51
CA GLU A 81 -9.12 -20.29 -15.44
C GLU A 81 -9.13 -19.61 -14.07
N TYR A 82 -8.10 -18.81 -13.76
CA TYR A 82 -8.02 -18.08 -12.49
C TYR A 82 -9.22 -17.14 -12.29
N ILE A 83 -9.57 -16.34 -13.32
CA ILE A 83 -10.69 -15.40 -13.26
C ILE A 83 -12.02 -16.13 -13.03
N GLN A 84 -12.24 -17.25 -13.72
CA GLN A 84 -13.52 -17.96 -13.67
C GLN A 84 -13.69 -18.75 -12.37
N VAL A 85 -12.61 -19.29 -11.81
CA VAL A 85 -12.69 -20.27 -10.71
C VAL A 85 -12.27 -19.69 -9.37
N ARG A 86 -11.20 -18.88 -9.34
CA ARG A 86 -10.51 -18.51 -8.09
C ARG A 86 -10.67 -17.05 -7.69
N PHE A 87 -10.93 -16.17 -8.65
CA PHE A 87 -10.93 -14.73 -8.40
C PHE A 87 -12.04 -14.29 -7.43
N ILE A 88 -13.16 -15.02 -7.36
CA ILE A 88 -14.24 -14.70 -6.41
C ILE A 88 -13.83 -14.89 -4.94
N ASP A 89 -12.87 -15.79 -4.65
CA ASP A 89 -12.42 -16.09 -3.29
C ASP A 89 -11.45 -15.03 -2.72
N SER A 90 -10.95 -14.14 -3.58
CA SER A 90 -10.04 -13.04 -3.22
C SER A 90 -10.70 -11.99 -2.31
N ASP A 91 -12.03 -11.97 -2.20
CA ASP A 91 -12.84 -11.06 -1.35
C ASP A 91 -13.20 -11.66 0.02
N SER A 92 -12.55 -12.76 0.45
CA SER A 92 -12.97 -13.50 1.64
C SER A 92 -12.72 -12.77 2.99
N VAL A 93 -13.86 -12.56 3.68
CA VAL A 93 -14.20 -12.20 5.08
C VAL A 93 -13.12 -11.55 5.95
N GLN A 94 -13.35 -10.29 6.32
CA GLN A 94 -12.65 -9.62 7.43
C GLN A 94 -12.83 -10.41 8.74
N PRO A 95 -11.78 -10.61 9.55
CA PRO A 95 -11.92 -11.25 10.85
C PRO A 95 -12.96 -10.49 11.68
N THR A 96 -14.00 -11.21 12.08
CA THR A 96 -15.07 -10.69 12.92
C THR A 96 -14.44 -10.14 14.20
N GLN A 97 -14.72 -8.88 14.52
CA GLN A 97 -14.22 -8.26 15.74
C GLN A 97 -14.72 -9.09 16.94
N ALA A 98 -13.77 -9.62 17.72
CA ALA A 98 -14.11 -10.30 18.96
C ALA A 98 -14.87 -9.33 19.88
N GLU A 99 -16.04 -9.74 20.36
CA GLU A 99 -16.83 -8.95 21.29
C GLU A 99 -16.04 -8.65 22.58
N LEU A 100 -16.13 -7.39 22.99
CA LEU A 100 -15.36 -6.81 24.10
C LEU A 100 -15.82 -7.41 25.43
N THR A 101 -14.99 -8.24 26.06
CA THR A 101 -15.17 -8.59 27.48
C THR A 101 -14.28 -7.69 28.33
N ALA A 102 -14.87 -6.70 29.00
CA ALA A 102 -14.18 -5.93 30.03
C ALA A 102 -13.89 -6.86 31.22
N HIS A 103 -12.61 -7.14 31.48
CA HIS A 103 -12.22 -7.91 32.66
C HIS A 103 -12.20 -7.00 33.90
N PRO A 104 -12.85 -7.40 35.00
CA PRO A 104 -12.88 -6.59 36.22
C PRO A 104 -11.49 -6.50 36.86
N LEU A 105 -11.16 -5.32 37.40
CA LEU A 105 -9.90 -5.07 38.09
C LEU A 105 -9.76 -5.95 39.35
N PRO A 106 -8.56 -6.51 39.62
CA PRO A 106 -8.27 -7.19 40.88
C PRO A 106 -8.53 -6.29 42.09
N ARG A 107 -9.08 -6.87 43.17
CA ARG A 107 -9.43 -6.13 44.40
C ARG A 107 -8.24 -5.37 45.01
N SER A 108 -7.04 -5.93 44.93
CA SER A 108 -5.80 -5.29 45.41
C SER A 108 -5.49 -3.97 44.69
N LEU A 109 -5.69 -3.92 43.37
CA LEU A 109 -5.50 -2.70 42.57
C LEU A 109 -6.63 -1.69 42.77
N SER A 110 -7.87 -2.16 42.92
CA SER A 110 -9.01 -1.26 43.19
C SER A 110 -8.86 -0.45 44.47
N ARG A 111 -8.17 -1.00 45.49
CA ARG A 111 -7.94 -0.32 46.78
C ARG A 111 -6.92 0.81 46.71
N LEU A 112 -6.06 0.82 45.70
CA LEU A 112 -5.05 1.86 45.50
C LEU A 112 -5.64 3.12 44.85
N ASN A 113 -6.90 3.07 44.43
CA ASN A 113 -7.62 4.14 43.74
C ASN A 113 -6.80 4.80 42.60
N PRO A 114 -6.31 4.02 41.61
CA PRO A 114 -5.52 4.55 40.52
C PRO A 114 -6.38 5.31 39.50
N ASP A 115 -5.75 6.22 38.75
CA ASP A 115 -6.32 6.77 37.52
C ASP A 115 -6.29 5.68 36.43
N LEU A 116 -7.47 5.30 35.94
CA LEU A 116 -7.65 4.17 35.04
C LEU A 116 -7.99 4.64 33.62
N LEU A 117 -7.25 4.12 32.64
CA LEU A 117 -7.59 4.22 31.22
C LEU A 117 -7.86 2.81 30.68
N TYR A 118 -9.06 2.61 30.13
CA TYR A 118 -9.46 1.34 29.54
C TYR A 118 -9.09 1.29 28.06
N GLY A 119 -8.66 0.13 27.59
CA GLY A 119 -8.29 -0.10 26.19
C GLY A 119 -8.46 -1.55 25.79
N ASN A 120 -8.31 -1.82 24.49
CA ASN A 120 -8.38 -3.18 23.96
C ASN A 120 -7.06 -3.91 24.26
N VAL A 121 -7.15 -5.10 24.84
CA VAL A 121 -5.98 -5.94 25.12
C VAL A 121 -5.50 -6.54 23.80
N LEU A 122 -4.33 -6.10 23.33
CA LEU A 122 -3.69 -6.62 22.12
C LEU A 122 -2.64 -7.70 22.43
N ALA A 123 -2.06 -7.68 23.63
CA ALA A 123 -1.08 -8.65 24.09
C ALA A 123 -1.26 -8.87 25.61
N SER A 124 -1.09 -10.10 26.05
CA SER A 124 -1.13 -10.45 27.48
C SER A 124 0.17 -10.07 28.17
N GLY A 125 0.09 -9.56 29.40
CA GLY A 125 1.26 -9.22 30.21
C GLY A 125 1.04 -8.01 31.12
N VAL A 126 2.05 -7.69 31.93
CA VAL A 126 2.10 -6.48 32.75
C VAL A 126 3.34 -5.68 32.35
N GLY A 127 3.14 -4.43 31.95
CA GLY A 127 4.22 -3.51 31.59
C GLY A 127 4.26 -2.32 32.55
N VAL A 128 5.47 -1.87 32.88
CA VAL A 128 5.71 -0.64 33.63
C VAL A 128 6.67 0.22 32.80
N GLY A 129 6.36 1.51 32.64
CA GLY A 129 7.18 2.41 31.85
C GLY A 129 6.70 3.85 31.90
N THR A 130 7.45 4.72 31.24
CA THR A 130 7.11 6.15 31.11
C THR A 130 6.23 6.37 29.88
N LEU A 131 5.17 7.16 30.04
CA LEU A 131 4.34 7.57 28.93
C LEU A 131 5.07 8.63 28.08
N THR A 132 5.42 8.27 26.86
CA THR A 132 5.98 9.22 25.88
C THR A 132 4.94 9.50 24.81
N LEU A 133 4.58 10.77 24.64
CA LEU A 133 3.74 11.19 23.53
C LEU A 133 4.56 11.11 22.25
N LEU A 134 4.18 10.21 21.36
CA LEU A 134 4.83 10.08 20.07
C LEU A 134 4.14 11.01 19.07
N GLN A 135 4.70 12.21 18.90
CA GLN A 135 4.26 13.15 17.88
C GLN A 135 4.82 12.70 16.52
N SER A 136 4.00 12.74 15.48
CA SER A 136 4.48 12.60 14.12
C SER A 136 5.14 13.91 13.69
N ASP A 137 6.32 13.83 13.07
CA ASP A 137 6.89 14.99 12.40
C ASP A 137 5.89 15.50 11.36
N SER A 138 5.59 16.80 11.41
CA SER A 138 4.74 17.41 10.40
C SER A 138 5.49 17.44 9.08
N LEU A 139 4.84 16.94 8.03
CA LEU A 139 5.36 17.05 6.67
C LEU A 139 5.41 18.51 6.16
N ASP A 140 4.85 19.46 6.92
CA ASP A 140 4.85 20.88 6.57
C ASP A 140 6.27 21.48 6.50
N SER A 141 7.24 20.94 7.26
CA SER A 141 8.63 21.40 7.20
C SER A 141 9.27 21.20 5.81
N TYR A 142 8.85 20.16 5.09
CA TYR A 142 9.35 19.87 3.75
C TYR A 142 8.75 20.79 2.69
N ARG A 143 7.65 21.50 3.01
CA ARG A 143 7.03 22.42 2.05
C ARG A 143 7.87 23.65 1.72
N ALA A 144 8.78 24.01 2.62
CA ALA A 144 9.68 25.13 2.43
C ALA A 144 10.86 24.81 1.49
N ILE A 145 11.02 23.56 1.05
CA ILE A 145 12.16 23.14 0.23
C ILE A 145 11.88 23.44 -1.25
N PRO A 146 12.68 24.30 -1.91
CA PRO A 146 12.48 24.66 -3.30
C PRO A 146 12.79 23.49 -4.24
N ALA A 147 12.11 23.46 -5.39
CA ALA A 147 12.33 22.49 -6.45
C ALA A 147 13.77 22.51 -6.94
N SER A 148 14.37 21.33 -7.04
CA SER A 148 15.62 21.13 -7.76
C SER A 148 15.41 20.24 -8.97
N ALA A 149 16.14 20.52 -10.05
CA ALA A 149 16.23 19.62 -11.20
C ALA A 149 16.79 18.22 -10.82
N GLN A 150 17.46 18.11 -9.67
CA GLN A 150 17.96 16.84 -9.13
C GLN A 150 16.90 16.05 -8.35
N ASP A 151 15.72 16.59 -8.08
CA ASP A 151 14.73 15.95 -7.21
C ASP A 151 14.24 14.62 -7.76
N SER A 152 14.15 14.47 -9.09
CA SER A 152 13.78 13.19 -9.72
C SER A 152 14.84 12.11 -9.45
N THR A 153 16.12 12.45 -9.57
CA THR A 153 17.22 11.51 -9.29
C THR A 153 17.31 11.19 -7.81
N ARG A 154 17.07 12.18 -6.94
CA ARG A 154 17.00 11.96 -5.48
C ARG A 154 15.85 11.04 -5.10
N LEU A 155 14.68 11.22 -5.72
CA LEU A 155 13.53 10.34 -5.52
C LEU A 155 13.88 8.90 -5.90
N GLU A 156 14.42 8.67 -7.09
CA GLU A 156 14.80 7.33 -7.56
C GLU A 156 15.82 6.68 -6.65
N HIS A 157 16.87 7.41 -6.26
CA HIS A 157 17.86 6.92 -5.31
C HIS A 157 17.24 6.58 -3.96
N SER A 158 16.33 7.42 -3.45
CA SER A 158 15.65 7.19 -2.17
C SER A 158 14.73 5.97 -2.20
N LEU A 159 13.98 5.76 -3.30
CA LEU A 159 13.13 4.60 -3.48
C LEU A 159 13.96 3.31 -3.59
N ALA A 160 15.09 3.36 -4.30
CA ALA A 160 16.00 2.23 -4.41
C ALA A 160 16.62 1.86 -3.05
N THR A 161 17.12 2.85 -2.31
CA THR A 161 17.69 2.65 -0.96
C THR A 161 16.65 2.07 -0.01
N LEU A 162 15.42 2.57 -0.08
CA LEU A 162 14.30 2.07 0.72
C LEU A 162 13.94 0.62 0.37
N ALA A 163 13.86 0.29 -0.92
CA ALA A 163 13.59 -1.07 -1.35
C ALA A 163 14.68 -2.05 -0.86
N GLU A 164 15.94 -1.63 -0.84
CA GLU A 164 17.04 -2.43 -0.31
C GLU A 164 16.92 -2.64 1.20
N GLN A 165 16.64 -1.59 1.97
CA GLN A 165 16.41 -1.69 3.42
C GLN A 165 15.24 -2.62 3.77
N LEU A 166 14.12 -2.52 3.04
CA LEU A 166 12.98 -3.41 3.25
C LEU A 166 13.32 -4.86 2.89
N ASN A 167 14.07 -5.08 1.81
CA ASN A 167 14.55 -6.42 1.45
C ASN A 167 15.47 -7.03 2.51
N GLN A 168 16.33 -6.22 3.15
CA GLN A 168 17.15 -6.69 4.25
C GLN A 168 16.28 -7.08 5.46
N GLN A 169 15.33 -6.23 5.85
CA GLN A 169 14.41 -6.53 6.95
C GLN A 169 13.53 -7.77 6.69
N LEU A 170 13.18 -8.04 5.43
CA LEU A 170 12.44 -9.23 5.02
C LEU A 170 13.23 -10.54 5.18
N ARG A 171 14.57 -10.48 5.18
CA ARG A 171 15.43 -11.65 5.42
C ARG A 171 15.53 -11.99 6.90
N GLU A 172 15.39 -10.99 7.77
CA GLU A 172 15.58 -11.13 9.22
C GLU A 172 14.26 -11.38 9.97
N ARG A 173 13.12 -11.04 9.38
CA ARG A 173 11.80 -11.11 10.04
C ARG A 173 10.91 -12.20 9.47
N ASP A 174 10.16 -12.85 10.37
CA ASP A 174 9.18 -13.87 10.04
C ASP A 174 7.76 -13.50 10.47
N GLY A 175 6.80 -14.32 10.08
CA GLY A 175 5.37 -14.17 10.43
C GLY A 175 4.70 -12.98 9.76
N GLU A 176 3.67 -12.42 10.41
CA GLU A 176 2.86 -11.33 9.86
C GLU A 176 3.69 -10.09 9.50
N SER A 177 4.76 -9.80 10.26
CA SER A 177 5.66 -8.67 9.96
C SER A 177 6.27 -8.78 8.55
N LYS A 178 6.56 -9.99 8.10
CA LYS A 178 7.09 -10.24 6.75
C LYS A 178 6.05 -9.95 5.67
N THR A 179 4.81 -10.39 5.87
CA THR A 179 3.69 -10.09 4.97
C THR A 179 3.51 -8.59 4.81
N ILE A 180 3.60 -7.85 5.90
CA ILE A 180 3.44 -6.39 5.88
C ILE A 180 4.60 -5.71 5.15
N LEU A 181 5.84 -6.08 5.46
CA LEU A 181 7.00 -5.53 4.78
C LEU A 181 6.99 -5.85 3.28
N SER A 182 6.51 -7.03 2.89
CA SER A 182 6.36 -7.42 1.49
C SER A 182 5.31 -6.56 0.77
N ALA A 183 4.25 -6.16 1.49
CA ALA A 183 3.25 -5.23 0.96
C ALA A 183 3.83 -3.84 0.71
N HIS A 184 4.64 -3.34 1.65
CA HIS A 184 5.35 -2.07 1.47
C HIS A 184 6.33 -2.12 0.30
N LEU A 185 7.11 -3.19 0.20
CA LEU A 185 8.07 -3.37 -0.90
C LEU A 185 7.36 -3.42 -2.26
N SER A 186 6.31 -4.22 -2.38
CA SER A 186 5.51 -4.32 -3.61
C SER A 186 4.90 -2.99 -4.04
N LEU A 187 4.61 -2.10 -3.09
CA LEU A 187 4.06 -0.77 -3.38
C LEU A 187 5.13 0.19 -3.89
N ILE A 188 6.30 0.18 -3.26
CA ILE A 188 7.44 1.05 -3.63
C ILE A 188 8.03 0.66 -4.97
N GLN A 189 7.97 -0.63 -5.32
CA GLN A 189 8.37 -1.18 -6.61
C GLN A 189 7.29 -1.10 -7.69
N ASP A 190 6.12 -0.53 -7.39
CA ASP A 190 5.05 -0.35 -8.39
C ASP A 190 5.40 0.86 -9.28
N ASP A 191 5.57 0.64 -10.58
CA ASP A 191 5.94 1.70 -11.53
C ASP A 191 4.88 2.81 -11.59
N GLU A 192 3.61 2.49 -11.35
CA GLU A 192 2.52 3.45 -11.29
C GLU A 192 2.69 4.40 -10.08
N PHE A 193 3.27 3.91 -8.97
CA PHE A 193 3.55 4.73 -7.79
C PHE A 193 4.61 5.79 -8.10
N ALA A 194 5.78 5.36 -8.59
CA ALA A 194 6.86 6.27 -8.95
C ALA A 194 6.46 7.19 -10.12
N GLY A 195 5.76 6.66 -11.12
CA GLY A 195 5.25 7.41 -12.27
C GLY A 195 4.29 8.53 -11.85
N ASN A 196 3.36 8.25 -10.94
CA ASN A 196 2.45 9.27 -10.41
C ASN A 196 3.19 10.39 -9.69
N ILE A 197 4.22 10.07 -8.88
CA ILE A 197 5.03 11.09 -8.20
C ILE A 197 5.78 11.95 -9.22
N ARG A 198 6.44 11.33 -10.22
CA ARG A 198 7.16 12.06 -11.29
C ARG A 198 6.26 12.98 -12.09
N ARG A 199 5.05 12.50 -12.43
CA ARG A 199 4.04 13.30 -13.13
C ARG A 199 3.65 14.54 -12.34
N LEU A 200 3.40 14.38 -11.04
CA LEU A 200 3.10 15.49 -10.14
C LEU A 200 4.25 16.49 -10.02
N MET A 201 5.51 16.04 -10.04
CA MET A 201 6.68 16.92 -10.02
C MET A 201 6.82 17.72 -11.33
N THR A 202 6.50 17.11 -12.47
CA THR A 202 6.68 17.72 -13.79
C THR A 202 5.55 18.68 -14.16
N GLU A 203 4.30 18.32 -13.87
CA GLU A 203 3.11 19.15 -14.19
C GLU A 203 3.07 20.45 -13.39
N GLN A 204 3.72 20.52 -12.22
CA GLN A 204 3.62 21.67 -11.31
C GLN A 204 4.88 22.56 -11.27
N HIS A 205 5.99 22.23 -11.95
CA HIS A 205 7.27 22.98 -11.85
C HIS A 205 7.70 23.29 -10.40
N GLN A 206 7.36 22.42 -9.45
CA GLN A 206 7.62 22.62 -8.03
C GLN A 206 8.20 21.37 -7.39
N GLY A 207 9.02 21.58 -6.37
CA GLY A 207 9.79 20.54 -5.70
C GLY A 207 8.90 19.63 -4.89
N LEU A 208 9.52 18.67 -4.22
CA LEU A 208 8.85 17.72 -3.29
C LEU A 208 8.08 18.42 -2.13
N GLY A 209 8.14 19.75 -2.03
CA GLY A 209 7.48 20.60 -1.05
C GLY A 209 6.46 21.66 -1.55
N GLY A 210 6.06 21.69 -2.81
CA GLY A 210 5.18 22.77 -3.31
C GLY A 210 3.83 22.96 -2.58
N ASP A 211 3.47 24.22 -2.28
CA ASP A 211 2.16 24.69 -1.78
C ASP A 211 1.21 24.86 -2.99
N HIS A 212 -0.11 24.57 -3.06
CA HIS A 212 -1.23 24.64 -2.12
C HIS A 212 -2.35 23.71 -2.65
N GLN A 213 -3.08 23.01 -1.77
CA GLN A 213 -4.32 22.23 -1.97
C GLN A 213 -4.37 21.11 -3.03
N GLN A 214 -3.85 21.32 -4.24
CA GLN A 214 -3.98 20.43 -5.40
C GLN A 214 -2.82 19.41 -5.50
N TYR A 215 -1.59 19.82 -5.15
CA TYR A 215 -0.46 18.90 -4.88
C TYR A 215 -0.84 17.88 -3.80
N GLY A 216 -1.49 18.40 -2.75
CA GLY A 216 -2.08 17.59 -1.71
C GLY A 216 -3.21 16.70 -2.22
N ALA A 217 -3.97 17.03 -3.26
CA ALA A 217 -5.07 16.18 -3.74
C ALA A 217 -4.57 14.96 -4.52
N GLY A 218 -3.59 15.13 -5.42
CA GLY A 218 -2.96 14.04 -6.17
C GLY A 218 -2.16 13.10 -5.27
N LEU A 219 -1.28 13.65 -4.43
CA LEU A 219 -0.59 12.86 -3.40
C LEU A 219 -1.55 12.29 -2.37
N ARG A 220 -2.63 12.99 -1.96
CA ARG A 220 -3.66 12.38 -1.10
C ARG A 220 -4.36 11.24 -1.81
N GLN A 221 -4.61 11.31 -3.11
CA GLN A 221 -5.27 10.24 -3.83
C GLN A 221 -4.35 9.01 -3.93
N THR A 222 -3.10 9.19 -4.35
CA THR A 222 -2.09 8.12 -4.35
C THR A 222 -1.86 7.59 -2.94
N PHE A 223 -1.74 8.46 -1.94
CA PHE A 223 -1.56 8.08 -0.54
C PHE A 223 -2.81 7.39 0.03
N CYS A 224 -4.02 7.82 -0.31
CA CYS A 224 -5.27 7.18 0.09
C CYS A 224 -5.40 5.80 -0.56
N LEU A 225 -5.00 5.66 -1.82
CA LEU A 225 -4.92 4.36 -2.51
C LEU A 225 -3.89 3.46 -1.85
N CYS A 226 -2.69 3.97 -1.55
CA CYS A 226 -1.65 3.26 -0.81
C CYS A 226 -2.08 2.89 0.62
N GLN A 227 -2.78 3.79 1.32
CA GLN A 227 -3.26 3.57 2.68
C GLN A 227 -4.39 2.54 2.69
N ARG A 228 -5.31 2.61 1.72
CA ARG A 228 -6.33 1.58 1.51
C ARG A 228 -5.70 0.25 1.16
N TYR A 229 -4.65 0.28 0.33
CA TYR A 229 -3.85 -0.89 -0.03
C TYR A 229 -3.21 -1.57 1.17
N LEU A 230 -2.49 -0.80 1.98
CA LEU A 230 -1.88 -1.30 3.20
C LEU A 230 -2.93 -1.74 4.22
N ARG A 231 -4.04 -1.02 4.37
CA ARG A 231 -5.10 -1.34 5.35
C ARG A 231 -5.80 -2.67 5.04
N GLU A 232 -6.05 -2.96 3.77
CA GLU A 232 -6.76 -4.18 3.36
C GLU A 232 -5.82 -5.40 3.27
N ARG A 233 -4.53 -5.19 2.96
CA ARG A 233 -3.54 -6.28 2.89
C ARG A 233 -2.90 -6.62 4.25
N VAL A 234 -2.86 -5.66 5.17
CA VAL A 234 -2.39 -5.85 6.54
C VAL A 234 -3.60 -5.94 7.44
N SER A 235 -4.02 -7.15 7.82
CA SER A 235 -5.15 -7.42 8.73
C SER A 235 -4.87 -7.00 10.19
N GLY A 236 -4.18 -5.88 10.40
CA GLY A 236 -3.81 -5.34 11.71
C GLY A 236 -4.18 -3.87 11.81
N HIS A 237 -5.30 -3.57 12.45
CA HIS A 237 -5.60 -2.21 12.88
C HIS A 237 -4.46 -1.70 13.78
N SER A 238 -4.04 -0.44 13.55
CA SER A 238 -3.42 0.48 14.53
C SER A 238 -1.95 0.89 14.38
N ARG A 239 -1.16 0.53 13.33
CA ARG A 239 0.24 1.03 13.28
C ARG A 239 0.83 1.51 11.94
N TYR A 240 0.02 1.69 10.90
CA TYR A 240 0.55 1.94 9.55
C TYR A 240 0.25 3.33 8.99
N GLN A 241 0.71 4.37 9.70
CA GLN A 241 0.79 5.74 9.18
C GLN A 241 2.23 6.21 8.89
N ARG A 242 3.26 5.37 9.15
CA ARG A 242 4.66 5.84 9.22
C ARG A 242 5.61 5.37 8.12
N THR A 243 5.26 4.34 7.34
CA THR A 243 6.25 3.63 6.51
C THR A 243 6.63 4.36 5.20
N VAL A 244 6.04 5.50 4.86
CA VAL A 244 6.46 6.25 3.64
C VAL A 244 7.12 7.58 4.01
N ALA A 245 6.69 8.23 5.09
CA ALA A 245 7.33 9.46 5.60
C ALA A 245 8.62 9.17 6.40
N ALA A 246 8.67 8.09 7.19
CA ALA A 246 9.81 7.80 8.07
C ALA A 246 11.07 7.32 7.32
N TYR A 247 10.95 6.84 6.08
CA TYR A 247 12.12 6.38 5.32
C TYR A 247 12.83 7.50 4.56
N HIS A 248 12.21 8.68 4.47
CA HIS A 248 12.91 9.90 4.06
C HIS A 248 13.93 10.34 5.12
N LEU A 249 13.68 10.06 6.41
CA LEU A 249 14.60 10.36 7.53
C LEU A 249 15.88 9.51 7.47
N ALA A 250 15.78 8.20 7.16
CA ALA A 250 16.96 7.34 7.07
C ALA A 250 17.90 7.70 5.90
N GLY A 251 17.35 8.21 4.79
CA GLY A 251 18.14 8.69 3.65
C GLY A 251 18.84 10.03 3.91
N THR A 252 18.23 10.93 4.69
CA THR A 252 18.82 12.23 5.02
C THR A 252 19.81 12.18 6.18
N GLU A 253 19.60 11.33 7.19
CA GLU A 253 20.57 11.15 8.28
C GLU A 253 21.85 10.45 7.80
N ALA A 254 21.74 9.46 6.91
CA ALA A 254 22.90 8.80 6.29
C ALA A 254 23.70 9.76 5.39
N ALA A 255 23.02 10.67 4.67
CA ALA A 255 23.68 11.67 3.83
C ALA A 255 24.35 12.80 4.66
N GLN A 256 23.88 13.08 5.87
CA GLN A 256 24.50 14.06 6.78
C GLN A 256 25.68 13.49 7.58
N GLN A 257 25.74 12.18 7.83
CA GLN A 257 26.86 11.54 8.53
C GLN A 257 28.03 11.14 7.61
N ALA A 258 27.80 11.00 6.30
CA ALA A 258 28.87 10.72 5.32
C ALA A 258 29.59 11.99 4.82
N GLY A 259 29.19 13.17 5.29
CA GLY A 259 29.73 14.48 4.91
C GLY A 259 30.50 15.21 6.03
N ALA A 260 31.04 14.48 7.00
CA ALA A 260 31.92 15.00 8.06
C ALA A 260 33.26 14.24 8.07
#